data_AF-A0A2N9Y6S3-F1
#
_entry.id   AF-A0A2N9Y6S3-F1
#
_cell.length_a   1.000
_cell.length_b   1.000
_cell.length_c   1.000
_cell.angle_alpha   90.00
_cell.angle_beta   90.00
_cell.angle_gamma   90.00
#
_symmetry.space_group_name_H-M   'P 1'
#
loop_
_entity.id
_entity.type
_entity.pdbx_description
1 polymer ?
#
loop_
_entity_poly.entity_id
_entity_poly.type
_entity_poly.pdbx_seq_one_letter_code
_entity_poly.pdbx_strand_id
1 'polypeptide(L)'
;MQIKRLDHLVLTVKDIQASCAFYADVLGMQVSTFADNRTALHFGQMKINLHQQGHEFEPKAQHPTPGSADLCFIVEQTLDEVMAILHQHNIPLELEPTSRTGACGKITSIYIRDPDNNLIELSNYPNQ
;
A
#
# COMPACT_ATOMS: atom_id res chain seq x y z
N MET A 1 20.78 -13.18 -14.73
CA MET A 1 20.00 -11.93 -14.72
C MET A 1 20.02 -11.37 -13.31
N GLN A 2 20.21 -10.06 -13.13
CA GLN A 2 20.23 -9.40 -11.81
C GLN A 2 19.14 -8.33 -11.76
N ILE A 3 18.28 -8.37 -10.73
CA ILE A 3 17.19 -7.40 -10.53
C ILE A 3 17.69 -6.27 -9.63
N LYS A 4 17.38 -5.01 -9.99
CA LYS A 4 17.84 -3.83 -9.23
C LYS A 4 16.91 -3.45 -8.08
N ARG A 5 15.60 -3.39 -8.34
CA ARG A 5 14.53 -3.05 -7.38
C ARG A 5 13.16 -3.34 -8.00
N LEU A 6 12.12 -3.30 -7.17
CA LEU A 6 10.75 -3.14 -7.64
C LEU A 6 10.54 -1.68 -8.08
N ASP A 7 9.91 -1.46 -9.24
CA ASP A 7 9.57 -0.12 -9.73
C ASP A 7 8.12 0.24 -9.36
N HIS A 8 7.20 -0.66 -9.71
CA HIS A 8 5.80 -0.59 -9.35
C HIS A 8 5.20 -1.98 -9.28
N LEU A 9 3.98 -2.05 -8.75
CA LEU A 9 3.10 -3.22 -8.80
C LEU A 9 1.71 -2.79 -9.26
N VAL A 10 0.84 -3.77 -9.54
CA VAL A 10 -0.56 -3.54 -9.90
C VAL A 10 -1.45 -4.13 -8.81
N LEU A 11 -2.37 -3.34 -8.29
CA LEU A 11 -3.50 -3.84 -7.50
C LEU A 11 -4.74 -3.91 -8.38
N THR A 12 -5.40 -5.08 -8.35
CA THR A 12 -6.79 -5.17 -8.82
C THR A 12 -7.68 -4.80 -7.65
N VAL A 13 -8.56 -3.82 -7.83
CA VAL A 13 -9.39 -3.24 -6.77
C VAL A 13 -10.87 -3.25 -7.19
N LYS A 14 -11.79 -3.31 -6.24
CA LYS A 14 -13.23 -3.27 -6.57
C LYS A 14 -13.66 -1.89 -7.06
N ASP A 15 -13.09 -0.83 -6.48
CA ASP A 15 -13.43 0.56 -6.78
C ASP A 15 -12.18 1.45 -6.70
N ILE A 16 -11.78 2.03 -7.83
CA ILE A 16 -10.58 2.86 -7.91
C ILE A 16 -10.70 4.11 -7.03
N GLN A 17 -11.87 4.72 -6.93
CA GLN A 17 -12.06 5.96 -6.17
C GLN A 17 -11.94 5.70 -4.67
N ALA A 18 -12.51 4.60 -4.18
CA ALA A 18 -12.39 4.16 -2.80
C ALA A 18 -10.93 3.85 -2.44
N SER A 19 -10.20 3.13 -3.30
CA SER A 19 -8.77 2.90 -3.10
C SER A 19 -7.98 4.21 -3.11
N CYS A 20 -8.24 5.11 -4.06
CA CYS A 20 -7.58 6.40 -4.12
C CYS A 20 -7.81 7.24 -2.86
N ALA A 21 -9.06 7.35 -2.38
CA ALA A 21 -9.36 8.06 -1.15
C ALA A 21 -8.61 7.46 0.03
N PHE A 22 -8.63 6.12 0.19
CA PHE A 22 -7.90 5.46 1.27
C PHE A 22 -6.39 5.74 1.21
N TYR A 23 -5.74 5.46 0.08
CA TYR A 23 -4.28 5.57 -0.01
C TYR A 23 -3.80 7.02 0.00
N ALA A 24 -4.58 7.97 -0.52
CA ALA A 24 -4.25 9.38 -0.49
C ALA A 24 -4.49 10.01 0.89
N ASP A 25 -5.67 9.80 1.47
CA ASP A 25 -6.07 10.48 2.69
C ASP A 25 -5.43 9.84 3.93
N VAL A 26 -5.32 8.50 3.95
CA VAL A 26 -4.76 7.76 5.10
C VAL A 26 -3.24 7.62 5.02
N LEU A 27 -2.71 7.28 3.84
CA LEU A 27 -1.29 6.97 3.65
C LEU A 27 -0.49 8.07 2.93
N GLY A 28 -1.13 9.20 2.59
CA GLY A 28 -0.46 10.35 1.98
C GLY A 28 0.07 10.12 0.57
N MET A 29 -0.40 9.08 -0.14
CA MET A 29 0.03 8.80 -1.50
C MET A 29 -0.54 9.82 -2.49
N GLN A 30 0.22 10.12 -3.55
CA GLN A 30 -0.23 11.05 -4.58
C GLN A 30 -0.95 10.31 -5.70
N VAL A 31 -2.21 10.65 -5.92
CA VAL A 31 -3.00 10.11 -7.05
C VAL A 31 -2.55 10.78 -8.34
N SER A 32 -2.21 9.97 -9.35
CA SER A 32 -1.95 10.44 -10.71
C SER A 32 -2.84 9.70 -11.71
N THR A 33 -3.33 10.44 -12.71
CA THR A 33 -4.01 9.85 -13.87
C THR A 33 -3.13 10.08 -15.09
N PHE A 34 -2.87 9.04 -15.87
CA PHE A 34 -1.98 9.08 -17.02
C PHE A 34 -2.47 8.17 -18.14
N ALA A 35 -2.03 8.46 -19.38
CA ALA A 35 -2.44 7.73 -20.59
C ALA A 35 -3.97 7.56 -20.66
N ASP A 36 -4.45 6.42 -21.15
CA ASP A 36 -5.86 6.06 -21.33
C ASP A 36 -6.61 5.89 -19.99
N ASN A 37 -6.72 6.97 -19.20
CA ASN A 37 -7.37 7.00 -17.88
C ASN A 37 -6.84 5.96 -16.88
N ARG A 38 -5.53 5.65 -16.94
CA ARG A 38 -4.91 4.78 -15.95
C ARG A 38 -4.64 5.57 -14.69
N THR A 39 -5.00 5.00 -13.54
CA THR A 39 -4.78 5.62 -12.23
C THR A 39 -3.63 4.94 -11.50
N ALA A 40 -2.77 5.74 -10.87
CA ALA A 40 -1.73 5.24 -9.98
C ALA A 40 -1.64 6.04 -8.69
N LEU A 41 -1.06 5.40 -7.68
CA LEU A 41 -0.74 5.94 -6.36
C LEU A 41 0.78 6.01 -6.23
N HIS A 42 1.33 7.22 -6.11
CA HIS A 42 2.76 7.46 -6.01
C HIS A 42 3.20 7.65 -4.56
N PHE A 43 4.35 7.09 -4.21
CA PHE A 43 5.03 7.27 -2.92
C PHE A 43 6.54 7.10 -3.12
N GLY A 44 7.33 8.03 -2.57
CA GLY A 44 8.77 8.06 -2.81
C GLY A 44 9.12 8.03 -4.31
N GLN A 45 9.89 7.03 -4.74
CA GLN A 45 10.26 6.80 -6.15
C GLN A 45 9.54 5.58 -6.75
N MET A 46 8.43 5.14 -6.15
CA MET A 46 7.65 3.98 -6.56
C MET A 46 6.20 4.37 -6.79
N LYS A 47 5.43 3.45 -7.39
CA LYS A 47 3.98 3.60 -7.50
C LYS A 47 3.23 2.28 -7.46
N ILE A 48 1.93 2.35 -7.23
CA ILE A 48 0.97 1.27 -7.43
C ILE A 48 0.03 1.69 -8.55
N ASN A 49 -0.04 0.92 -9.63
CA ASN A 49 -1.09 1.10 -10.64
C ASN A 49 -2.37 0.40 -10.14
N LEU A 50 -3.52 1.01 -10.41
CA LEU A 50 -4.82 0.45 -10.05
C LEU A 50 -5.55 -0.05 -11.30
N HIS A 51 -6.00 -1.30 -11.25
CA HIS A 51 -6.93 -1.87 -12.21
C HIS A 51 -8.25 -2.13 -11.50
N GLN A 52 -9.37 -1.69 -12.07
CA GLN A 52 -10.67 -2.03 -11.51
C GLN A 52 -11.06 -3.45 -11.91
N GLN A 53 -11.60 -4.22 -10.97
CA GLN A 53 -12.10 -5.57 -11.21
C GLN A 53 -13.10 -5.58 -12.38
N GLY A 54 -12.90 -6.49 -13.33
CA GLY A 54 -13.68 -6.59 -14.57
C GLY A 54 -13.33 -5.58 -15.66
N HIS A 55 -12.40 -4.65 -15.39
CA HIS A 55 -11.93 -3.62 -16.32
C HIS A 55 -10.40 -3.54 -16.32
N GLU A 56 -9.73 -4.67 -16.11
CA GLU A 56 -8.27 -4.69 -16.04
C GLU A 56 -7.64 -4.54 -17.44
N PHE A 57 -6.49 -3.87 -17.50
CA PHE A 57 -5.71 -3.79 -18.73
C PHE A 57 -4.85 -5.04 -18.94
N GLU A 58 -4.70 -5.45 -20.20
CA GLU A 58 -3.78 -6.52 -20.59
C GLU A 58 -2.36 -5.99 -20.91
N PRO A 59 -1.30 -6.77 -20.63
CA PRO A 59 -1.32 -8.02 -19.87
C PRO A 59 -1.52 -7.79 -18.37
N LYS A 60 -2.09 -8.77 -17.67
CA LYS A 60 -2.28 -8.76 -16.20
C LYS A 60 -1.86 -10.07 -15.54
N ALA A 61 -1.93 -10.10 -14.20
CA ALA A 61 -1.78 -11.33 -13.44
C ALA A 61 -2.79 -12.38 -13.92
N GLN A 62 -2.43 -13.66 -13.88
CA GLN A 62 -3.30 -14.75 -14.35
C GLN A 62 -4.63 -14.82 -13.59
N HIS A 63 -4.62 -14.47 -12.30
CA HIS A 63 -5.78 -14.44 -11.42
C HIS A 63 -5.88 -13.09 -10.70
N PRO A 64 -6.29 -12.01 -11.39
CA PRO A 64 -6.38 -10.68 -10.78
C PRO A 64 -7.47 -10.70 -9.71
N THR A 65 -7.08 -10.48 -8.45
CA THR A 65 -7.95 -10.73 -7.30
C THR A 65 -7.84 -9.57 -6.31
N PRO A 66 -8.93 -8.80 -6.09
CA PRO A 66 -8.95 -7.81 -5.01
C PRO A 66 -8.73 -8.45 -3.63
N GLY A 67 -7.98 -7.77 -2.77
CA GLY A 67 -7.67 -8.25 -1.42
C GLY A 67 -6.59 -9.34 -1.36
N SER A 68 -5.92 -9.63 -2.47
CA SER A 68 -4.89 -10.69 -2.54
C SER A 68 -3.47 -10.22 -2.20
N ALA A 69 -3.27 -8.92 -2.01
CA ALA A 69 -1.96 -8.36 -1.72
C ALA A 69 -1.68 -8.33 -0.20
N ASP A 70 -0.40 -8.53 0.11
CA ASP A 70 0.18 -8.38 1.45
C ASP A 70 1.47 -7.56 1.26
N LEU A 71 1.44 -6.30 1.71
CA LEU A 71 2.44 -5.29 1.37
C LEU A 71 2.99 -4.62 2.63
N CYS A 72 4.31 -4.51 2.73
CA CYS A 72 5.00 -3.78 3.78
C CYS A 72 5.59 -2.47 3.23
N PHE A 73 5.24 -1.37 3.87
CA PHE A 73 5.75 -0.03 3.59
C PHE A 73 6.58 0.47 4.77
N ILE A 74 7.72 1.09 4.45
CA ILE A 74 8.46 1.87 5.43
C ILE A 74 7.92 3.29 5.43
N VAL A 75 7.45 3.74 6.57
CA VAL A 75 6.89 5.10 6.77
C VAL A 75 7.96 6.01 7.39
N GLU A 76 7.87 7.31 7.09
CA GLU A 76 8.81 8.31 7.63
C GLU A 76 8.42 8.76 9.04
N GLN A 77 7.11 8.81 9.32
CA GLN A 77 6.56 9.15 10.64
C GLN A 77 6.83 8.01 11.63
N THR A 78 6.87 8.35 12.91
CA THR A 78 6.90 7.34 13.97
C THR A 78 5.60 6.53 13.98
N LEU A 79 5.65 5.25 14.40
CA LEU A 79 4.43 4.44 14.49
C LEU A 79 3.36 5.05 15.39
N ASP A 80 3.74 5.81 16.43
CA ASP A 80 2.78 6.51 17.29
C ASP A 80 2.01 7.60 16.52
N GLU A 81 2.71 8.38 15.69
CA GLU A 81 2.08 9.38 14.81
C GLU A 81 1.18 8.71 13.76
N VAL A 82 1.63 7.60 13.18
CA VAL A 82 0.83 6.83 12.22
C VAL A 82 -0.44 6.29 12.88
N MET A 83 -0.34 5.68 14.07
CA MET A 83 -1.50 5.20 14.81
C MET A 83 -2.48 6.33 15.14
N ALA A 84 -2.01 7.54 15.43
CA ALA A 84 -2.87 8.70 15.63
C ALA A 84 -3.63 9.10 14.35
N ILE A 85 -2.97 9.08 13.19
CA ILE A 85 -3.61 9.33 11.88
C ILE A 85 -4.66 8.25 11.57
N LEU A 86 -4.33 6.99 11.80
CA LEU A 86 -5.25 5.87 11.60
C LEU A 86 -6.50 6.00 12.48
N HIS A 87 -6.31 6.36 13.75
CA HIS A 87 -7.41 6.61 14.67
C HIS A 87 -8.32 7.76 14.20
N GLN A 88 -7.77 8.86 13.67
CA GLN A 88 -8.55 9.96 13.11
C GLN A 88 -9.40 9.54 11.90
N HIS A 89 -8.90 8.60 11.10
CA HIS A 89 -9.61 8.03 9.95
C HIS A 89 -10.49 6.82 10.32
N ASN A 90 -10.61 6.48 11.60
CA ASN A 90 -11.34 5.30 12.09
C ASN A 90 -10.86 3.97 11.48
N ILE A 91 -9.56 3.86 11.22
CA ILE A 91 -8.95 2.63 10.69
C ILE A 91 -8.50 1.76 11.88
N PRO A 92 -9.05 0.54 12.03
CA PRO A 92 -8.65 -0.36 13.11
C PRO A 92 -7.27 -0.97 12.84
N LEU A 93 -6.53 -1.22 13.91
CA LEU A 93 -5.33 -2.06 13.87
C LEU A 93 -5.72 -3.53 13.89
N GLU A 94 -5.07 -4.33 13.05
CA GLU A 94 -5.17 -5.79 13.08
C GLU A 94 -4.32 -6.40 14.21
N LEU A 95 -3.24 -5.71 14.58
CA LEU A 95 -2.30 -6.14 15.61
C LEU A 95 -1.60 -4.94 16.25
N GLU A 96 -1.34 -5.03 17.55
CA GLU A 96 -0.50 -4.08 18.28
C GLU A 96 0.93 -4.02 17.70
N PRO A 97 1.65 -2.88 17.84
CA PRO A 97 3.01 -2.71 17.34
C PRO A 97 3.94 -3.83 17.79
N THR A 98 4.63 -4.44 16.83
CA THR A 98 5.42 -5.64 17.09
C THR A 98 6.63 -5.75 16.18
N SER A 99 7.65 -6.46 16.65
CA SER A 99 8.88 -6.63 15.87
C SER A 99 8.67 -7.62 14.71
N ARG A 100 9.25 -7.27 13.55
CA ARG A 100 9.34 -8.11 12.36
C ARG A 100 10.74 -8.09 11.76
N THR A 101 10.94 -8.92 10.75
CA THR A 101 12.16 -8.98 9.94
C THR A 101 11.87 -8.32 8.61
N GLY A 102 12.38 -7.10 8.42
CA GLY A 102 12.37 -6.40 7.15
C GLY A 102 13.51 -6.85 6.24
N ALA A 103 13.51 -6.34 5.01
CA ALA A 103 14.51 -6.69 3.99
C ALA A 103 15.95 -6.31 4.40
N CYS A 104 16.14 -5.26 5.20
CA CYS A 104 17.45 -4.75 5.60
C CYS A 104 17.75 -4.94 7.11
N GLY A 105 16.90 -5.67 7.84
CA GLY A 105 17.07 -5.89 9.27
C GLY A 105 15.76 -5.87 10.04
N LYS A 106 15.87 -5.73 11.36
CA LYS A 106 14.70 -5.68 12.26
C LYS A 106 13.90 -4.39 12.02
N ILE A 107 12.59 -4.53 11.91
CA ILE A 107 11.63 -3.42 11.85
C ILE A 107 10.59 -3.58 12.96
N THR A 108 9.91 -2.49 13.30
CA THR A 108 8.69 -2.51 14.10
C THR A 108 7.53 -2.21 13.17
N SER A 109 6.45 -2.97 13.29
CA SER A 109 5.34 -2.95 12.33
C SER A 109 3.99 -2.88 13.02
N ILE A 110 3.04 -2.22 12.35
CA ILE A 110 1.59 -2.31 12.59
C ILE A 110 0.89 -2.77 11.32
N TYR A 111 -0.36 -3.23 11.45
CA TYR A 111 -1.10 -3.84 10.35
C TYR A 111 -2.51 -3.25 10.25
N ILE A 112 -2.94 -2.96 9.03
CA ILE A 112 -4.29 -2.48 8.70
C ILE A 112 -4.82 -3.17 7.44
N ARG A 113 -6.10 -2.96 7.14
CA ARG A 113 -6.75 -3.36 5.89
C ARG A 113 -7.03 -2.14 5.03
N ASP A 114 -6.78 -2.28 3.74
CA ASP A 114 -7.32 -1.36 2.74
C ASP A 114 -8.80 -1.70 2.42
N PRO A 115 -9.50 -0.93 1.57
CA PRO A 115 -10.90 -1.17 1.23
C PRO A 115 -11.20 -2.55 0.61
N ASP A 116 -10.21 -3.18 -0.01
CA ASP A 116 -10.34 -4.51 -0.62
C ASP A 116 -9.89 -5.64 0.31
N ASN A 117 -9.44 -5.32 1.52
CA ASN A 117 -8.85 -6.21 2.53
C ASN A 117 -7.44 -6.73 2.19
N ASN A 118 -6.70 -6.03 1.33
CA ASN A 118 -5.25 -6.24 1.25
C ASN A 118 -4.65 -6.00 2.64
N LEU A 119 -3.68 -6.83 3.04
CA LEU A 119 -2.96 -6.62 4.29
C LEU A 119 -1.88 -5.56 4.06
N ILE A 120 -1.95 -4.46 4.80
CA ILE A 120 -1.01 -3.36 4.71
C ILE A 120 -0.22 -3.30 6.01
N GLU A 121 1.06 -3.62 5.94
CA GLU A 121 2.03 -3.47 7.01
C GLU A 121 2.71 -2.10 6.90
N LEU A 122 2.68 -1.32 7.98
CA LEU A 122 3.37 -0.03 8.08
C LEU A 122 4.47 -0.12 9.14
N SER A 123 5.69 0.24 8.77
CA SER A 123 6.87 -0.11 9.56
C SER A 123 7.91 0.99 9.64
N ASN A 124 8.67 1.03 10.74
CA ASN A 124 9.90 1.82 10.85
C ASN A 124 11.11 0.92 11.09
N TYR A 125 12.27 1.34 10.61
CA TYR A 125 13.55 0.82 11.13
C TYR A 125 13.90 1.57 12.42
N PRO A 126 14.14 0.88 13.54
CA PRO A 126 14.35 1.53 14.84
C PRO A 126 15.63 2.37 14.96
N ASN A 127 16.49 2.36 13.94
CA ASN A 127 17.81 3.03 13.92
C ASN A 127 18.04 3.84 12.62
N GLN A 128 16.97 4.32 11.97
CA GLN A 128 17.07 5.27 10.85
C GLN A 128 16.56 6.64 11.25
#